data_AF-A0A1X0T5G9-F1
#
_entry.id   AF-A0A1X0T5G9-F1
#
_cell.length_a   1.000
_cell.length_b   1.000
_cell.length_c   1.000
_cell.angle_alpha   90.00
_cell.angle_beta   90.00
_cell.angle_gamma   90.00
#
_symmetry.space_group_name_H-M   'P 1'
#
loop_
_entity.id
_entity.type
_entity.pdbx_description
1 polymer ?
#
loop_
_entity_poly.entity_id
_entity_poly.type
_entity_poly.pdbx_seq_one_letter_code
_entity_poly.pdbx_strand_id
1 'polypeptide(L)'
;MSHSIEERPLEVYLANVGNPDFNEDPGHPLPLTRSGFWFPVADLRHASKICGHYISTFDLGGGNWAGGVVRRREDQTAVARISYNGRAWRPVEDSLRDREEMSLGEDVLAAPTASPRP
;
A
#
# COMPACT_ATOMS: atom_id res chain seq x y z
N MET A 1 13.56 14.79 -15.78
CA MET A 1 12.72 13.90 -16.61
C MET A 1 11.41 13.72 -15.88
N SER A 2 10.41 14.50 -16.28
CA SER A 2 9.08 14.54 -15.64
C SER A 2 8.22 13.48 -16.30
N HIS A 3 8.13 12.29 -15.71
CA HIS A 3 7.17 11.29 -16.18
C HIS A 3 5.75 11.72 -15.77
N SER A 4 4.91 11.93 -16.78
CA SER A 4 3.52 12.36 -16.66
C SER A 4 2.72 11.40 -15.78
N ILE A 5 1.76 11.95 -15.03
CA ILE A 5 0.86 11.22 -14.12
C ILE A 5 0.03 10.14 -14.87
N GLU A 6 -0.06 10.24 -16.20
CA GLU A 6 -0.75 9.30 -17.10
C GLU A 6 -0.03 7.95 -17.27
N GLU A 7 1.27 7.85 -16.96
CA GLU A 7 2.02 6.58 -17.02
C GLU A 7 2.02 5.82 -15.68
N ARG A 8 1.23 6.27 -14.70
CA ARG A 8 1.15 5.67 -13.36
C ARG A 8 -0.20 4.97 -13.19
N PRO A 9 -0.31 3.70 -13.63
CA PRO A 9 -1.58 2.96 -13.62
C PRO A 9 -2.02 2.59 -12.20
N LEU A 10 -1.13 2.70 -11.21
CA LEU A 10 -1.39 2.34 -9.83
C LEU A 10 -1.39 3.57 -8.92
N GLU A 11 -2.00 3.41 -7.76
CA GLU A 11 -1.85 4.34 -6.65
C GLU A 11 -1.79 3.58 -5.32
N VAL A 12 -1.03 4.13 -4.38
CA VAL A 12 -0.84 3.57 -3.04
C VAL A 12 -1.46 4.48 -2.00
N TYR A 13 -2.18 3.88 -1.05
CA TYR A 13 -2.76 4.58 0.08
C TYR A 13 -1.71 4.82 1.16
N LEU A 14 -1.49 6.08 1.51
CA LEU A 14 -0.57 6.49 2.56
C LEU A 14 -1.38 6.99 3.75
N ALA A 15 -1.28 6.26 4.86
CA ALA A 15 -1.96 6.60 6.09
C ALA A 15 -1.14 6.13 7.30
N ASN A 16 -1.27 6.90 8.37
CA ASN A 16 -0.81 6.54 9.69
C ASN A 16 -1.94 6.77 10.70
N VAL A 17 -1.82 6.10 11.85
CA VAL A 17 -2.68 6.24 13.03
C VAL A 17 -1.83 6.26 14.30
N GLY A 18 -2.42 6.68 15.42
CA GLY A 18 -1.79 6.54 16.73
C GLY A 18 -1.57 5.07 17.08
N ASN A 19 -0.44 4.77 17.72
CA ASN A 19 -0.15 3.47 18.30
C ASN A 19 -0.62 3.43 19.77
N PRO A 20 -1.59 2.57 20.13
CA PRO A 20 -2.10 2.47 21.50
C PRO A 20 -1.03 2.00 22.50
N ASP A 21 0.02 1.29 22.04
CA ASP A 21 1.15 0.91 22.88
C ASP A 21 1.91 2.13 23.45
N PHE A 22 1.79 3.29 22.80
CA PHE A 22 2.36 4.56 23.23
C PHE A 22 1.30 5.53 23.79
N ASN A 23 0.10 5.04 24.11
CA ASN A 23 -1.03 5.85 24.58
C ASN A 23 -1.46 6.94 23.57
N GLU A 24 -1.27 6.65 22.29
CA GLU A 24 -1.77 7.46 21.18
C GLU A 24 -3.16 6.95 20.73
N ASP A 25 -3.91 7.77 20.01
CA ASP A 25 -5.27 7.41 19.55
C ASP A 25 -5.24 6.62 18.22
N PRO A 26 -5.61 5.33 18.20
CA PRO A 26 -5.62 4.52 16.97
C PRO A 26 -6.74 4.89 16.00
N GLY A 27 -7.72 5.68 16.44
CA GLY A 27 -8.78 6.20 15.58
C GLY A 27 -8.38 7.43 14.78
N HIS A 28 -7.23 8.04 15.10
CA HIS A 28 -6.80 9.31 14.51
C HIS A 28 -5.37 9.23 13.96
N PRO A 29 -5.07 9.98 12.88
CA PRO A 29 -3.69 10.18 12.44
C PRO A 29 -2.82 10.83 13.50
N LEU A 30 -1.50 10.60 13.42
CA LEU A 30 -0.53 11.31 14.24
C LEU A 30 -0.60 12.83 13.97
N PRO A 31 -0.50 13.68 15.01
CA PRO A 31 -0.57 15.13 14.86
C PRO A 31 0.47 15.65 13.85
N LEU A 32 0.10 16.69 13.10
CA LEU A 32 0.97 17.36 12.11
C LEU A 32 1.48 16.47 10.96
N THR A 33 0.94 15.26 10.81
CA THR A 33 1.24 14.40 9.68
C THR A 33 0.17 14.53 8.59
N ARG A 34 0.59 14.44 7.33
CA ARG A 34 -0.36 14.25 6.23
C ARG A 34 -0.68 12.76 6.18
N SER A 35 -1.95 12.40 6.32
CA SER A 35 -2.41 11.00 6.35
C SER A 35 -3.70 10.85 5.55
N GLY A 36 -4.02 9.62 5.13
CA GLY A 36 -5.30 9.29 4.52
C GLY A 36 -5.45 9.72 3.06
N PHE A 37 -4.40 9.58 2.25
CA PHE A 37 -4.42 10.00 0.84
C PHE A 37 -3.81 8.96 -0.11
N TRP A 38 -4.23 9.01 -1.37
CA TRP A 38 -3.69 8.18 -2.45
C TRP A 38 -2.53 8.89 -3.16
N PHE A 39 -1.47 8.14 -3.46
CA PHE A 39 -0.31 8.64 -4.18
C PHE A 39 -0.07 7.81 -5.46
N PRO A 40 0.04 8.44 -6.64
CA PRO A 40 0.18 7.72 -7.91
C PRO A 40 1.58 7.12 -8.05
N VAL A 41 1.64 5.85 -8.42
CA VAL A 41 2.86 5.04 -8.56
C VAL A 41 2.84 4.24 -9.86
N ALA A 42 4.02 3.91 -10.37
CA ALA A 42 4.15 3.18 -11.63
C ALA A 42 3.94 1.67 -11.44
N ASP A 43 4.50 1.12 -10.36
CA ASP A 43 4.62 -0.31 -10.11
C ASP A 43 4.76 -0.58 -8.60
N LEU A 44 4.79 -1.87 -8.20
CA LEU A 44 4.90 -2.27 -6.80
C LEU A 44 6.24 -1.88 -6.16
N ARG A 45 7.34 -1.86 -6.92
CA ARG A 45 8.64 -1.41 -6.40
C ARG A 45 8.62 0.09 -6.12
N HIS A 46 7.98 0.89 -6.97
CA HIS A 46 7.76 2.30 -6.73
C HIS A 46 6.85 2.50 -5.50
N ALA A 47 5.76 1.73 -5.39
CA ALA A 47 4.88 1.75 -4.21
C ALA A 47 5.65 1.46 -2.90
N SER A 48 6.46 0.40 -2.89
CA SER A 48 7.30 0.04 -1.74
C SER A 48 8.26 1.17 -1.33
N LYS A 49 8.94 1.80 -2.31
CA LYS A 49 9.81 2.96 -2.05
C LYS A 49 9.04 4.15 -1.47
N ILE A 50 7.85 4.44 -2.01
CA ILE A 50 7.01 5.55 -1.54
C ILE A 50 6.50 5.29 -0.11
N CYS A 51 6.07 4.07 0.20
CA CYS A 51 5.71 3.67 1.56
C CYS A 51 6.89 3.85 2.53
N GLY A 52 8.08 3.35 2.15
CA GLY A 52 9.29 3.50 2.97
C GLY A 52 9.68 4.95 3.20
N HIS A 53 9.60 5.79 2.15
CA HIS A 53 9.85 7.23 2.27
C HIS A 53 8.84 7.89 3.22
N TYR A 54 7.55 7.59 3.07
CA TYR A 54 6.50 8.13 3.95
C TYR A 54 6.72 7.73 5.42
N ILE A 55 7.01 6.44 5.66
CA ILE A 55 7.33 5.90 6.99
C ILE A 55 8.52 6.64 7.60
N SER A 56 9.59 6.84 6.85
CA SER A 56 10.78 7.55 7.32
C SER A 56 10.53 9.04 7.54
N THR A 57 9.74 9.69 6.69
CA THR A 57 9.46 11.13 6.80
C THR A 57 8.66 11.47 8.05
N PHE A 58 7.77 10.55 8.48
CA PHE A 58 6.94 10.72 9.67
C PHE A 58 7.40 9.89 10.87
N ASP A 59 8.59 9.28 10.80
CA ASP A 59 9.18 8.44 11.86
C ASP A 59 8.21 7.39 12.43
N LEU A 60 7.49 6.69 11.54
CA LEU A 60 6.41 5.80 11.95
C LEU A 60 6.96 4.48 12.50
N GLY A 61 6.39 4.00 13.61
CA GLY A 61 6.52 2.61 14.03
C GLY A 61 5.58 1.69 13.25
N GLY A 62 5.81 0.37 13.36
CA GLY A 62 4.93 -0.63 12.75
C GLY A 62 3.47 -0.54 13.22
N GLY A 63 3.25 -0.16 14.48
CA GLY A 63 1.92 0.07 15.05
C GLY A 63 1.23 1.35 14.55
N ASN A 64 2.00 2.29 13.97
CA ASN A 64 1.44 3.51 13.38
C ASN A 64 1.06 3.33 11.90
N TRP A 65 1.51 2.27 11.24
CA TRP A 65 1.33 2.08 9.79
C TRP A 65 -0.08 1.56 9.45
N ALA A 66 -0.91 2.45 8.90
CA ALA A 66 -2.28 2.14 8.45
C ALA A 66 -2.44 2.13 6.92
N GLY A 67 -1.36 2.38 6.18
CA GLY A 67 -1.36 2.47 4.73
C GLY A 67 -1.01 1.16 4.01
N GLY A 68 -0.57 1.33 2.76
CA GLY A 68 0.07 0.30 1.95
C GLY A 68 -0.83 -0.37 0.93
N VAL A 69 -2.15 -0.13 0.96
CA VAL A 69 -3.04 -0.66 -0.08
C VAL A 69 -2.63 -0.07 -1.43
N VAL A 70 -2.35 -0.92 -2.41
CA VAL A 70 -2.08 -0.53 -3.79
C VAL A 70 -3.27 -0.95 -4.63
N ARG A 71 -3.77 -0.03 -5.44
CA ARG A 71 -4.88 -0.28 -6.37
C ARG A 71 -4.58 0.23 -7.76
N ARG A 72 -5.27 -0.32 -8.74
CA ARG A 72 -5.34 0.24 -10.10
C ARG A 72 -6.17 1.53 -10.08
N ARG A 73 -5.72 2.54 -10.81
CA ARG A 73 -6.43 3.84 -10.88
C ARG A 73 -7.69 3.78 -11.75
N GLU A 74 -7.71 2.87 -12.73
CA GLU A 74 -8.81 2.72 -13.70
C GLU A 74 -10.09 2.22 -13.03
N ASP A 75 -10.00 1.12 -12.28
CA ASP A 75 -11.15 0.39 -11.72
C ASP A 75 -11.16 0.41 -10.17
N GLN A 76 -10.16 1.05 -9.55
CA GLN A 76 -9.97 1.10 -8.10
C GLN A 76 -9.78 -0.28 -7.44
N THR A 77 -9.51 -1.33 -8.23
CA THR A 77 -9.29 -2.69 -7.73
C THR A 77 -7.99 -2.77 -6.95
N ALA A 78 -8.06 -3.22 -5.69
CA ALA A 78 -6.87 -3.47 -4.89
C ALA A 78 -6.08 -4.63 -5.52
N VAL A 79 -4.79 -4.40 -5.80
CA VAL A 79 -3.90 -5.37 -6.46
C VAL A 79 -2.77 -5.84 -5.56
N ALA A 80 -2.47 -5.11 -4.50
CA ALA A 80 -1.47 -5.50 -3.51
C ALA A 80 -1.63 -4.72 -2.20
N ARG A 81 -0.90 -5.14 -1.17
CA ARG A 81 -0.67 -4.36 0.04
C ARG A 81 0.81 -4.35 0.40
N ILE A 82 1.37 -3.18 0.63
CA ILE A 82 2.73 -2.98 1.13
C ILE A 82 2.72 -2.96 2.66
N SER A 83 3.47 -3.87 3.28
CA SER A 83 3.70 -3.85 4.72
C SER A 83 4.75 -2.83 5.13
N TYR A 84 4.80 -2.52 6.43
CA TYR A 84 5.78 -1.60 7.02
C TYR A 84 7.24 -1.88 6.59
N ASN A 85 7.61 -3.15 6.47
CA ASN A 85 8.96 -3.58 6.03
C ASN A 85 9.18 -3.54 4.50
N GLY A 86 8.27 -2.93 3.74
CA GLY A 86 8.40 -2.74 2.30
C GLY A 86 8.05 -3.95 1.43
N ARG A 87 7.56 -5.06 2.01
CA ARG A 87 7.14 -6.25 1.26
C ARG A 87 5.75 -6.07 0.67
N ALA A 88 5.53 -6.62 -0.52
CA ALA A 88 4.24 -6.63 -1.17
C ALA A 88 3.51 -7.96 -0.90
N TRP A 89 2.22 -7.87 -0.63
CA TRP A 89 1.35 -8.99 -0.36
C TRP A 89 0.17 -8.95 -1.30
N ARG A 90 -0.35 -10.11 -1.69
CA ARG A 90 -1.61 -10.16 -2.42
C ARG A 90 -2.75 -9.51 -1.61
N PRO A 91 -3.68 -8.82 -2.27
CA PRO A 91 -4.86 -8.27 -1.63
C PRO A 91 -5.65 -9.46 -1.09
N VAL A 92 -5.84 -9.49 0.22
CA VAL A 92 -6.56 -10.59 0.86
C VAL A 92 -8.05 -10.31 0.70
N GLU A 93 -8.74 -11.08 -0.14
CA GLU A 93 -10.19 -11.22 -0.04
C GLU A 93 -10.48 -11.98 1.26
N ASP A 94 -10.68 -11.22 2.32
CA ASP A 94 -11.39 -11.63 3.54
C ASP A 94 -11.10 -13.05 4.06
N SER A 95 -9.83 -13.42 4.29
CA SER A 95 -9.50 -14.55 5.19
C SER A 95 -8.02 -14.54 5.56
N LEU A 96 -7.72 -14.47 6.86
CA LEU A 96 -6.38 -14.35 7.45
C LEU A 96 -5.49 -15.62 7.29
N ARG A 97 -5.62 -16.43 6.25
CA ARG A 97 -4.95 -17.75 6.20
C ARG A 97 -4.02 -18.02 5.03
N ASP A 98 -4.06 -17.24 3.95
CA ASP A 98 -3.16 -17.48 2.82
C ASP A 98 -2.62 -16.15 2.28
N ARG A 99 -1.53 -15.65 2.89
CA ARG A 99 -0.81 -14.46 2.40
C ARG A 99 0.36 -14.90 1.53
N GLU A 100 0.20 -14.81 0.21
CA GLU A 100 1.31 -14.98 -0.72
C GLU A 100 2.07 -13.65 -0.87
N GLU A 101 3.38 -13.68 -0.60
CA GLU A 101 4.28 -12.55 -0.85
C GLU A 101 4.46 -12.39 -2.36
N MET A 102 4.21 -11.18 -2.86
CA MET A 102 4.38 -10.87 -4.29
C MET A 102 5.80 -10.37 -4.55
N SER A 103 6.36 -10.76 -5.69
CA SER A 103 7.59 -10.13 -6.17
C SER A 103 7.32 -8.67 -6.54
N LEU A 104 8.19 -7.76 -6.11
CA LEU A 104 8.10 -6.34 -6.48
C LEU A 104 8.27 -6.06 -7.98
N GLY A 105 8.67 -7.06 -8.77
CA GLY A 105 8.73 -7.00 -10.24
C GLY A 105 7.58 -7.72 -10.95
N GLU A 106 6.58 -8.21 -10.23
CA GLU A 106 5.41 -8.87 -10.82
C GLU A 106 4.53 -7.86 -11.58
N ASP A 107 4.08 -8.24 -12.78
CA ASP A 107 3.14 -7.44 -13.55
C ASP A 107 1.73 -7.64 -12.96
N VAL A 108 1.30 -6.66 -12.18
CA VAL A 108 -0.02 -6.65 -11.54
C VAL A 108 -1.12 -6.03 -12.42
N LEU A 109 -0.81 -5.71 -13.67
CA LEU A 109 -1.75 -5.13 -14.64
C LEU A 109 -2.43 -6.20 -15.47
N ALA A 110 -1.82 -7.39 -15.61
CA ALA A 110 -2.52 -8.58 -16.06
C ALA A 110 -3.77 -8.80 -15.18
N ALA A 111 -4.96 -8.89 -15.79
CA ALA A 111 -6.19 -9.21 -15.09
C ALA A 111 -5.99 -10.48 -14.23
N PRO A 112 -6.63 -10.59 -13.04
CA PRO A 112 -6.63 -11.86 -12.34
C PRO A 112 -7.18 -12.89 -13.31
N THR A 113 -6.35 -13.84 -13.74
CA THR A 113 -6.83 -15.02 -14.44
C THR A 113 -7.68 -15.75 -13.41
N ALA A 114 -8.99 -15.49 -13.45
CA ALA A 114 -9.98 -16.27 -12.74
C ALA A 114 -9.77 -17.71 -13.19
N SER A 115 -9.07 -18.49 -12.36
CA SER A 115 -8.92 -19.91 -12.56
C SER A 115 -10.32 -20.49 -12.32
N PRO A 116 -11.00 -21.07 -13.34
CA PRO A 116 -12.24 -21.77 -13.07
C PRO A 116 -11.87 -22.98 -12.22
N ARG A 117 -12.27 -22.98 -10.95
CA ARG A 117 -12.17 -24.19 -10.13
C ARG A 117 -13.03 -25.30 -10.78
N PRO A 118 -12.54 -26.55 -10.81
CA PRO A 118 -13.26 -27.69 -11.38
C PRO A 118 -14.55 -28.02 -10.62
#